data_AF-A0A346CGC8-F1
#
_entry.id   AF-A0A346CGC8-F1
#
_cell.length_a   1.000
_cell.length_b   1.000
_cell.length_c   1.000
_cell.angle_alpha   90.00
_cell.angle_beta   90.00
_cell.angle_gamma   90.00
#
_symmetry.space_group_name_H-M   'P 1'
#
loop_
_entity.id
_entity.type
_entity.pdbx_description
1 polymer ?
#
loop_
_entity_poly.entity_id
_entity_poly.type
_entity_poly.pdbx_seq_one_letter_code
_entity_poly.pdbx_strand_id
1 'polypeptide(L)'
;SGELVTLTPNNNNTVQPVALMRLGVFVPTLKSLKNSKKNTLSRTDATEELTRLSLARAEGFDKVEITGPRLDMDNDFKTWVGIIHSFARHNVIGDKVELPFVEFAKLCGIPSSQSSRRLRERISPSLKRIAGTVISFSRTDEKHTREYITHLVQSAYYDTERDIVQLQAD
;
A
#
# COMPACT_ATOMS: atom_id res chain seq x y z
N SER A 1 18.51 18.71 -17.25
CA SER A 1 18.26 19.32 -15.92
C SER A 1 17.20 18.49 -15.25
N GLY A 2 17.58 17.63 -14.31
CA GLY A 2 16.63 16.81 -13.56
C GLY A 2 15.99 17.67 -12.49
N GLU A 3 14.81 18.21 -12.77
CA GLU A 3 14.01 18.89 -11.75
C GLU A 3 13.56 17.82 -10.75
N LEU A 4 13.93 18.02 -9.49
CA LEU A 4 13.60 17.11 -8.40
C LEU A 4 12.13 17.35 -8.04
N VAL A 5 11.22 16.67 -8.75
CA VAL A 5 9.78 16.75 -8.50
C VAL A 5 9.54 16.16 -7.11
N THR A 6 9.31 17.04 -6.13
CA THR A 6 8.93 16.63 -4.79
C THR A 6 7.47 16.21 -4.84
N LEU A 7 7.21 14.90 -4.86
CA LEU A 7 5.86 14.36 -4.79
C LEU A 7 5.29 14.71 -3.42
N THR A 8 4.44 15.74 -3.39
CA THR A 8 3.72 16.08 -2.17
C THR A 8 2.55 15.12 -2.08
N PRO A 9 2.35 14.40 -0.96
CA PRO A 9 1.21 13.50 -0.81
C PRO A 9 -0.08 14.30 -1.00
N ASN A 10 -0.72 14.09 -2.14
CA ASN A 10 -2.01 14.67 -2.46
C ASN A 10 -2.92 13.55 -2.97
N ASN A 11 -4.22 13.82 -3.04
CA ASN A 11 -5.24 12.84 -3.43
C ASN A 11 -5.05 12.24 -4.84
N ASN A 12 -4.08 12.72 -5.62
CA ASN A 12 -3.80 12.26 -6.99
C ASN A 12 -2.60 11.30 -7.10
N ASN A 13 -1.78 11.16 -6.05
CA ASN A 13 -0.54 10.35 -6.09
C ASN A 13 -0.68 8.97 -5.42
N THR A 14 -1.68 8.78 -4.55
CA THR A 14 -1.91 7.48 -3.90
C THR A 14 -2.75 6.58 -4.80
N VAL A 15 -2.33 5.32 -4.97
CA VAL A 15 -3.15 4.34 -5.69
C VAL A 15 -4.45 4.13 -4.93
N GLN A 16 -5.56 4.56 -5.55
CA GLN A 16 -6.84 4.61 -4.86
C GLN A 16 -7.31 3.20 -4.45
N PRO A 17 -7.84 3.01 -3.22
CA PRO A 17 -8.34 1.72 -2.76
C PRO A 17 -9.34 1.07 -3.72
N VAL A 18 -10.16 1.87 -4.40
CA VAL A 18 -11.12 1.40 -5.39
C VAL A 18 -10.44 0.77 -6.61
N ALA A 19 -9.34 1.35 -7.10
CA ALA A 19 -8.58 0.79 -8.21
C ALA A 19 -7.95 -0.55 -7.82
N LEU A 20 -7.34 -0.65 -6.63
CA LEU A 20 -6.73 -1.90 -6.14
C LEU A 20 -7.75 -3.02 -5.91
N MET A 21 -8.98 -2.69 -5.50
CA MET A 21 -10.05 -3.67 -5.38
C MET A 21 -10.46 -4.27 -6.74
N ARG A 22 -10.52 -3.44 -7.80
CA ARG A 22 -10.87 -3.91 -9.15
C ARG A 22 -9.78 -4.81 -9.76
N LEU A 23 -8.54 -4.58 -9.37
CA LEU A 23 -7.36 -5.33 -9.83
C LEU A 23 -7.20 -6.72 -9.18
N GLY A 24 -8.03 -7.08 -8.20
CA GLY A 24 -7.94 -8.38 -7.53
C GLY A 24 -6.68 -8.57 -6.67
N VAL A 25 -5.99 -7.47 -6.32
CA VAL A 25 -4.81 -7.45 -5.43
C VAL A 25 -5.19 -7.93 -4.03
N PHE A 26 -6.39 -7.55 -3.57
CA PHE A 26 -7.00 -8.05 -2.35
C PHE A 26 -7.97 -9.18 -2.66
N VAL A 27 -7.76 -10.35 -2.05
CA VAL A 27 -8.59 -11.53 -2.27
C VAL A 27 -9.44 -11.89 -1.05
N PRO A 28 -10.60 -12.53 -1.23
CA PRO A 28 -11.38 -13.02 -0.09
C PRO A 28 -10.55 -13.97 0.76
N THR A 29 -10.63 -13.81 2.08
CA THR A 29 -9.96 -14.69 3.02
C THR A 29 -10.63 -16.06 2.98
N LEU A 30 -10.11 -16.97 2.16
CA LEU A 30 -10.53 -18.37 2.21
C LEU A 30 -10.02 -18.96 3.53
N LYS A 31 -10.93 -19.25 4.47
CA LYS A 31 -10.65 -19.90 5.77
C LYS A 31 -9.89 -21.25 5.66
N SER A 32 -9.67 -21.77 4.44
CA SER A 32 -9.03 -23.04 4.13
C SER A 32 -7.50 -22.97 3.91
N LEU A 33 -6.89 -21.78 3.94
CA LEU A 33 -5.48 -21.61 3.58
C LEU A 33 -4.48 -21.85 4.73
N LYS A 34 -4.74 -22.79 5.65
CA LYS A 34 -3.67 -23.36 6.50
C LYS A 34 -2.54 -23.96 5.63
N ASN A 35 -2.85 -24.33 4.39
CA ASN A 35 -1.92 -24.92 3.41
C ASN A 35 -1.70 -24.06 2.16
N SER A 36 -2.19 -22.82 2.10
CA SER A 36 -1.78 -21.93 1.02
C SER A 36 -0.34 -21.55 1.23
N LYS A 37 0.47 -21.69 0.20
CA LYS A 37 1.80 -21.09 0.15
C LYS A 37 1.64 -19.57 0.33
N LYS A 38 1.62 -19.08 1.58
CA LYS A 38 1.54 -17.67 1.98
C LYS A 38 2.67 -16.80 1.40
N ASN A 39 3.66 -17.44 0.76
CA ASN A 39 4.80 -16.82 0.07
C ASN A 39 4.71 -16.92 -1.47
N THR A 40 3.54 -17.20 -2.05
CA THR A 40 3.41 -17.12 -3.51
C THR A 40 3.40 -15.63 -3.90
N LEU A 41 4.50 -15.18 -4.52
CA LEU A 41 4.53 -13.89 -5.19
C LEU A 41 3.48 -13.90 -6.29
N SER A 42 2.52 -12.98 -6.21
CA SER A 42 1.54 -12.72 -7.26
C SER A 42 2.00 -11.57 -8.12
N ARG A 43 1.75 -11.69 -9.42
CA ARG A 43 1.94 -10.64 -10.43
C ARG A 43 0.56 -10.34 -11.01
N THR A 44 0.18 -9.07 -10.99
CA THR A 44 -1.12 -8.58 -11.48
C THR A 44 -0.85 -7.51 -12.52
N ASP A 45 -1.37 -7.71 -13.74
CA ASP A 45 -1.40 -6.65 -14.74
C ASP A 45 -2.44 -5.60 -14.32
N ALA A 46 -1.98 -4.36 -14.17
CA ALA A 46 -2.80 -3.25 -13.69
C ALA A 46 -2.93 -2.12 -14.72
N THR A 47 -2.52 -2.38 -15.96
CA THR A 47 -2.42 -1.36 -17.02
C THR A 47 -3.76 -0.66 -17.27
N GLU A 48 -4.86 -1.39 -17.46
CA GLU A 48 -6.15 -0.76 -17.79
C GLU A 48 -6.72 0.16 -16.70
N GLU A 49 -6.48 -0.18 -15.43
CA GLU A 49 -6.98 0.59 -14.28
C GLU A 49 -6.01 1.72 -13.90
N LEU A 50 -4.69 1.49 -13.93
CA LEU A 50 -3.70 2.42 -13.39
C LEU A 50 -3.05 3.34 -14.43
N THR A 51 -3.08 3.02 -15.73
CA THR A 51 -2.63 3.95 -16.79
C THR A 51 -3.53 5.20 -16.87
N ARG A 52 -4.71 5.15 -16.23
CA ARG A 52 -5.60 6.31 -16.06
C ARG A 52 -5.14 7.28 -14.97
N LEU A 53 -4.18 6.90 -14.12
CA LEU A 53 -3.59 7.79 -13.13
C LEU A 53 -2.86 8.94 -13.82
N SER A 54 -2.92 10.12 -13.21
CA SER A 54 -2.31 11.35 -13.74
C SER A 54 -0.81 11.18 -14.02
N LEU A 55 -0.09 10.48 -13.14
CA LEU A 55 1.33 10.16 -13.28
C LEU A 55 1.63 9.30 -14.52
N ALA A 56 0.90 8.19 -14.69
CA ALA A 56 1.11 7.28 -15.81
C ALA A 56 0.86 7.96 -17.17
N ARG A 57 -0.17 8.81 -17.24
CA ARG A 57 -0.48 9.60 -18.44
C ARG A 57 0.56 10.69 -18.71
N ALA A 58 1.01 11.39 -17.67
CA ALA A 58 1.96 12.50 -17.80
C ALA A 58 3.33 12.01 -18.30
N GLU A 59 3.80 10.87 -17.80
CA GLU A 59 5.09 10.26 -18.18
C GLU A 59 4.97 9.37 -19.43
N GLY A 60 3.74 9.04 -19.84
CA GLY A 60 3.46 8.21 -21.01
C GLY A 60 3.80 6.74 -20.81
N PHE A 61 3.69 6.22 -19.59
CA PHE A 61 3.83 4.78 -19.31
C PHE A 61 2.66 4.02 -19.94
N ASP A 62 2.96 2.91 -20.63
CA ASP A 62 1.97 2.08 -21.34
C ASP A 62 1.75 0.71 -20.72
N LYS A 63 2.56 0.34 -19.72
CA LYS A 63 2.42 -0.89 -18.94
C LYS A 63 2.52 -0.62 -17.45
N VAL A 64 1.58 -1.15 -16.68
CA VAL A 64 1.58 -1.09 -15.21
C VAL A 64 1.40 -2.47 -14.61
N GLU A 65 2.23 -2.80 -13.62
CA GLU A 65 2.25 -4.11 -13.01
C GLU A 65 2.38 -4.02 -11.49
N ILE A 66 1.64 -4.87 -10.79
CA ILE A 66 1.72 -5.01 -9.34
C ILE A 66 2.33 -6.37 -9.00
N THR A 67 3.42 -6.38 -8.25
CA THR A 67 4.09 -7.60 -7.79
C THR A 67 4.23 -7.60 -6.28
N GLY A 68 3.89 -8.71 -5.64
CA GLY A 68 4.03 -8.82 -4.19
C GLY A 68 3.32 -10.03 -3.61
N PRO A 69 3.28 -10.16 -2.27
CA PRO A 69 2.49 -11.20 -1.62
C PRO A 69 1.00 -10.95 -1.87
N ARG A 70 0.24 -12.04 -1.98
CA ARG A 70 -1.23 -11.96 -2.03
C ARG A 70 -1.77 -11.32 -0.75
N LEU A 71 -2.63 -10.31 -0.90
CA LEU A 71 -3.21 -9.56 0.23
C LEU A 71 -4.61 -10.08 0.56
N ASP A 72 -4.89 -10.34 1.83
CA ASP A 72 -6.19 -10.81 2.28
C ASP A 72 -7.14 -9.65 2.68
N MET A 73 -8.43 -9.80 2.38
CA MET A 73 -9.42 -8.76 2.68
C MET A 73 -9.70 -8.57 4.19
N ASP A 74 -9.53 -9.61 5.01
CA ASP A 74 -9.86 -9.52 6.43
C ASP A 74 -8.85 -8.72 7.25
N ASN A 75 -7.58 -8.70 6.82
CA ASN A 75 -6.48 -8.07 7.55
C ASN A 75 -5.78 -7.02 6.69
N ASP A 76 -5.36 -7.36 5.48
CA ASP A 76 -4.50 -6.50 4.67
C ASP A 76 -5.28 -5.34 4.09
N PHE A 77 -6.46 -5.59 3.52
CA PHE A 77 -7.31 -4.52 3.01
C PHE A 77 -7.71 -3.54 4.11
N LYS A 78 -8.06 -4.05 5.29
CA LYS A 78 -8.38 -3.24 6.47
C LYS A 78 -7.20 -2.39 6.93
N THR A 79 -6.01 -2.98 6.98
CA THR A 79 -4.78 -2.26 7.31
C THR A 79 -4.47 -1.18 6.27
N TRP A 80 -4.65 -1.49 4.99
CA TRP A 80 -4.49 -0.54 3.88
C TRP A 80 -5.46 0.64 3.99
N VAL A 81 -6.74 0.38 4.25
CA VAL A 81 -7.73 1.44 4.51
C VAL A 81 -7.32 2.30 5.71
N GLY A 82 -6.79 1.69 6.77
CA GLY A 82 -6.23 2.42 7.91
C GLY A 82 -5.07 3.34 7.54
N ILE A 83 -4.15 2.89 6.66
CA ILE A 83 -3.05 3.71 6.14
C ILE A 83 -3.61 4.93 5.39
N ILE A 84 -4.52 4.71 4.44
CA ILE A 84 -5.15 5.80 3.66
C ILE A 84 -5.88 6.78 4.58
N HIS A 85 -6.63 6.30 5.57
CA HIS A 85 -7.28 7.17 6.54
C HIS A 85 -6.29 7.93 7.42
N SER A 86 -5.11 7.37 7.71
CA SER A 86 -4.09 8.05 8.50
C SER A 86 -3.60 9.29 7.74
N PHE A 87 -3.23 9.15 6.46
CA PHE A 87 -2.83 10.28 5.62
C PHE A 87 -3.96 11.28 5.35
N ALA A 88 -5.21 10.82 5.28
CA ALA A 88 -6.35 11.71 5.01
C ALA A 88 -6.83 12.51 6.24
N ARG A 89 -6.58 12.02 7.46
CA ARG A 89 -7.16 12.59 8.70
C ARG A 89 -6.15 13.21 9.65
N HIS A 90 -4.86 12.90 9.50
CA HIS A 90 -3.82 13.38 10.39
C HIS A 90 -2.90 14.36 9.68
N ASN A 91 -2.19 15.15 10.49
CA ASN A 91 -1.20 16.08 9.95
C ASN A 91 -0.04 15.28 9.35
N VAL A 92 0.25 15.52 8.08
CA VAL A 92 1.36 14.89 7.36
C VAL A 92 2.57 15.81 7.47
N ILE A 93 3.68 15.29 8.00
CA ILE A 93 4.96 16.01 8.11
C ILE A 93 5.86 15.49 7.00
N GLY A 94 6.00 16.28 5.93
CA GLY A 94 6.68 15.84 4.71
C GLY A 94 5.88 14.75 4.00
N ASP A 95 6.43 13.54 3.96
CA ASP A 95 5.85 12.33 3.39
C ASP A 95 5.38 11.32 4.46
N LYS A 96 5.42 11.73 5.74
CA LYS A 96 5.17 10.84 6.88
C LYS A 96 3.96 11.26 7.70
N VAL A 97 3.28 10.26 8.24
CA VAL A 97 2.28 10.41 9.30
C VAL A 97 2.68 9.57 10.50
N GLU A 98 2.63 10.16 11.69
CA GLU A 98 2.86 9.47 12.97
C GLU A 98 1.61 9.60 13.84
N LEU A 99 1.16 8.48 14.42
CA LEU A 99 -0.03 8.43 15.27
C LEU A 99 0.07 7.30 16.30
N PRO A 100 -0.68 7.38 17.42
CA PRO A 100 -0.77 6.29 18.38
C PRO A 100 -1.27 5.01 17.73
N PHE A 101 -0.71 3.85 18.11
CA PHE A 101 -1.10 2.57 17.53
C PHE A 101 -2.59 2.27 17.72
N VAL A 102 -3.15 2.60 18.88
CA VAL A 102 -4.56 2.38 19.19
C VAL A 102 -5.46 3.17 18.25
N GLU A 103 -5.03 4.38 17.87
CA GLU A 103 -5.74 5.20 16.90
C GLU A 103 -5.63 4.62 15.50
N PHE A 104 -4.42 4.23 15.08
CA PHE A 104 -4.22 3.54 13.81
C PHE A 104 -5.08 2.27 13.70
N ALA A 105 -5.14 1.44 14.74
CA ALA A 105 -5.95 0.23 14.76
C ALA A 105 -7.45 0.49 14.60
N LYS A 106 -7.95 1.63 15.10
CA LYS A 106 -9.34 2.07 14.87
C LYS A 106 -9.56 2.46 13.41
N LEU A 107 -8.60 3.16 12.80
CA LEU A 107 -8.66 3.53 11.38
C LEU A 107 -8.64 2.29 10.48
N CYS A 108 -7.97 1.21 10.90
CA CYS A 108 -8.04 -0.09 10.24
C CYS A 108 -9.42 -0.78 10.35
N GLY A 109 -10.38 -0.25 11.11
CA GLY A 109 -11.70 -0.87 11.31
C GLY A 109 -11.64 -2.21 12.06
N ILE A 110 -10.60 -2.43 12.87
CA ILE A 110 -10.46 -3.64 13.68
C ILE A 110 -11.16 -3.42 15.03
N PRO A 111 -12.07 -4.31 15.48
CA PRO A 111 -12.79 -4.13 16.73
C PRO A 111 -11.86 -3.97 17.95
N SER A 112 -12.09 -2.93 18.75
CA SER A 112 -11.27 -2.57 19.92
C SER A 112 -11.38 -3.53 21.10
N SER A 113 -12.20 -4.58 21.00
CA SER A 113 -12.38 -5.60 22.03
C SER A 113 -11.21 -6.58 22.16
N GLN A 114 -10.24 -6.53 21.24
CA GLN A 114 -9.02 -7.34 21.28
C GLN A 114 -7.93 -6.63 22.08
N SER A 115 -7.11 -7.40 22.81
CA SER A 115 -5.96 -6.84 23.51
C SER A 115 -5.01 -6.14 22.55
N SER A 116 -4.34 -5.07 23.01
CA SER A 116 -3.34 -4.34 22.23
C SER A 116 -2.30 -5.28 21.61
N ARG A 117 -1.87 -6.31 22.35
CA ARG A 117 -0.98 -7.37 21.84
C ARG A 117 -1.54 -8.11 20.62
N ARG A 118 -2.78 -8.60 20.67
CA ARG A 118 -3.40 -9.33 19.54
C ARG A 118 -3.61 -8.43 18.32
N LEU A 119 -3.95 -7.17 18.54
CA LEU A 119 -4.04 -6.18 17.47
C LEU A 119 -2.69 -5.98 16.78
N ARG A 120 -1.61 -5.87 17.55
CA ARG A 120 -0.24 -5.73 17.03
C ARG A 120 0.21 -6.97 16.24
N GLU A 121 -0.07 -8.16 16.77
CA GLU A 121 0.21 -9.45 16.09
C GLU A 121 -0.55 -9.59 14.77
N ARG A 122 -1.70 -8.92 14.62
CA ARG A 122 -2.50 -8.90 13.39
C ARG A 122 -2.03 -7.86 12.37
N ILE A 123 -1.74 -6.64 12.83
CA ILE A 123 -1.39 -5.50 11.95
C ILE A 123 0.04 -5.63 11.40
N SER A 124 1.01 -6.07 12.21
CA SER A 124 2.42 -6.10 11.79
C SER A 124 2.66 -6.98 10.54
N PRO A 125 2.12 -8.22 10.45
CA PRO A 125 2.23 -9.01 9.23
C PRO A 125 1.58 -8.35 8.01
N SER A 126 0.48 -7.61 8.20
CA SER A 126 -0.19 -6.89 7.11
C SER A 126 0.65 -5.73 6.59
N LEU A 127 1.22 -4.91 7.48
CA LEU A 127 2.14 -3.84 7.09
C LEU A 127 3.34 -4.37 6.29
N LYS A 128 3.91 -5.51 6.71
CA LYS A 128 5.02 -6.16 5.98
C LYS A 128 4.61 -6.59 4.57
N ARG A 129 3.42 -7.19 4.41
CA ARG A 129 2.92 -7.62 3.10
C ARG A 129 2.64 -6.43 2.18
N ILE A 130 2.01 -5.38 2.72
CA ILE A 130 1.68 -4.15 1.99
C ILE A 130 2.96 -3.42 1.54
N ALA A 131 3.95 -3.25 2.42
CA ALA A 131 5.24 -2.65 2.06
C ALA A 131 5.99 -3.49 1.01
N GLY A 132 5.80 -4.82 1.03
CA GLY A 132 6.32 -5.74 0.02
C GLY A 132 5.55 -5.77 -1.29
N THR A 133 4.48 -4.97 -1.44
CA THR A 133 3.77 -4.81 -2.72
C THR A 133 4.38 -3.67 -3.51
N VAL A 134 4.97 -4.03 -4.64
CA VAL A 134 5.64 -3.15 -5.59
C VAL A 134 4.72 -2.89 -6.78
N ILE A 135 4.71 -1.66 -7.27
CA ILE A 135 4.02 -1.24 -8.48
C ILE A 135 5.08 -0.71 -9.45
N SER A 136 5.18 -1.31 -10.63
CA SER A 136 6.08 -0.84 -11.69
C SER A 136 5.28 -0.25 -12.84
N PHE A 137 5.71 0.92 -13.27
CA PHE A 137 5.25 1.60 -14.48
C PHE A 137 6.39 1.51 -15.48
N SER A 138 6.13 1.01 -16.67
CA SER A 138 7.17 0.86 -17.69
C SER A 138 6.68 1.34 -19.04
N ARG A 139 7.65 1.77 -19.84
CA ARG A 139 7.52 2.06 -21.26
C ARG A 139 8.77 1.57 -21.95
N THR A 140 8.59 0.77 -22.99
CA THR A 140 9.70 0.29 -23.81
C THR A 140 9.43 0.68 -25.26
N ASP A 141 10.33 1.47 -25.84
CA ASP A 141 10.39 1.69 -27.29
C ASP A 141 11.59 0.93 -27.90
N GLU A 142 11.77 1.01 -29.22
CA GLU A 142 12.84 0.29 -29.94
C GLU A 142 14.26 0.63 -29.46
N LYS A 143 14.44 1.76 -28.78
CA LYS A 143 15.77 2.28 -28.40
C LYS A 143 15.94 2.41 -26.90
N HIS A 144 14.87 2.68 -26.14
CA HIS A 144 14.93 3.09 -24.73
C HIS A 144 13.84 2.41 -23.89
N THR A 145 14.23 2.00 -22.69
CA THR A 145 13.31 1.55 -21.63
C THR A 145 13.29 2.60 -20.53
N ARG A 146 12.08 3.02 -20.13
CA ARG A 146 11.85 3.80 -18.91
C ARG A 146 11.03 2.98 -17.94
N GLU A 147 11.45 2.97 -16.68
CA GLU A 147 10.76 2.28 -15.61
C GLU A 147 10.71 3.19 -14.37
N TYR A 148 9.53 3.25 -13.75
CA TYR A 148 9.31 3.89 -12.47
C TYR A 148 8.74 2.85 -11.52
N ILE A 149 9.37 2.67 -10.36
CA ILE A 149 9.03 1.65 -9.38
C ILE A 149 8.63 2.35 -8.08
N THR A 150 7.47 2.01 -7.56
CA THR A 150 6.91 2.52 -6.30
C THR A 150 6.30 1.39 -5.48
N HIS A 151 5.86 1.70 -4.25
CA HIS A 151 5.26 0.76 -3.31
C HIS A 151 3.86 1.22 -2.90
N LEU A 152 3.04 0.32 -2.36
CA LEU A 152 1.79 0.74 -1.71
C LEU A 152 2.06 1.59 -0.47
N VAL A 153 3.10 1.23 0.29
CA VAL A 153 3.64 1.99 1.42
C VAL A 153 5.15 1.92 1.34
N GLN A 154 5.80 3.08 1.37
CA GLN A 154 7.26 3.17 1.25
C GLN A 154 7.95 2.61 2.50
N SER A 155 7.47 3.00 3.69
CA SER A 155 7.92 2.41 4.93
C SER A 155 6.85 2.43 6.02
N ALA A 156 6.91 1.45 6.90
CA ALA A 156 6.08 1.39 8.10
C ALA A 156 6.99 1.11 9.30
N TYR A 157 7.14 2.10 10.16
CA TYR A 157 7.84 2.01 11.43
C TYR A 157 6.82 1.84 12.57
N TYR A 158 7.22 1.05 13.55
CA TYR A 158 6.34 0.68 14.65
C TYR A 158 7.15 0.50 15.92
N ASP A 159 6.71 1.17 16.99
CA ASP A 159 7.36 1.13 18.30
C ASP A 159 6.33 0.76 19.39
N THR A 160 6.56 -0.38 20.04
CA THR A 160 5.72 -0.85 21.16
C THR A 160 5.90 -0.05 22.44
N GLU A 161 7.11 0.43 22.70
CA GLU A 161 7.45 1.14 23.92
C GLU A 161 6.86 2.56 23.89
N ARG A 162 6.99 3.22 22.74
CA ARG A 162 6.41 4.55 22.50
C ARG A 162 4.93 4.52 22.10
N ASP A 163 4.39 3.34 21.82
CA ASP A 163 3.03 3.10 21.33
C ASP A 163 2.64 3.87 20.06
N ILE A 164 3.57 3.98 19.11
CA ILE A 164 3.38 4.72 17.86
C ILE A 164 3.49 3.85 16.63
N VAL A 165 2.83 4.30 15.57
CA VAL A 165 3.02 3.87 14.19
C VAL A 165 3.44 5.10 13.40
N GLN A 166 4.48 4.97 12.59
CA GLN A 166 4.87 5.97 11.61
C GLN A 166 4.82 5.34 10.22
N LEU A 167 4.08 5.96 9.30
CA LEU A 167 3.90 5.50 7.93
C LEU A 167 4.48 6.54 6.99
N GLN A 168 5.15 6.08 5.94
CA GLN A 168 5.69 6.93 4.88
C GLN A 168 5.03 6.57 3.55
N ALA A 169 4.48 7.59 2.88
CA ALA A 169 4.00 7.49 1.51
C ALA A 169 5.15 7.80 0.55
N ASP A 170 5.00 7.35 -0.70
CA ASP A 170 5.89 7.71 -1.81
C ASP A 170 5.39 8.98 -2.54
#